data_AF-A0AAU7CUQ1-F1
#
_entry.id   AF-A0AAU7CUQ1-F1
#
_cell.length_a   1.000
_cell.length_b   1.000
_cell.length_c   1.000
_cell.angle_alpha   90.00
_cell.angle_beta   90.00
_cell.angle_gamma   90.00
#
_symmetry.space_group_name_H-M   'P 1'
#
loop_
_entity.id
_entity.type
_entity.pdbx_description
1 polymer ?
#
loop_
_entity_poly.entity_id
_entity_poly.type
_entity_poly.pdbx_seq_one_letter_code
_entity_poly.pdbx_strand_id
1 'polypeptide(L)'
;MNVKVSSIDKLADYEQPLQVDLAVKGEMASFTGKRLIIPGDIFEVNAKPSFPHMKRDIPVYFEYPFLNQDAVRVSFPASLKVESIPPADKLPFQNFAAYDISATSTPTSVTVRRNYSLGAIGFLPKEYSELRSFYTKMETDDQGSVVLISAPNLAANPATAAN
;
A
#
# COMPACT_ATOMS: atom_id res chain seq x y z
N MET A 1 6.52 -14.75 2.32
CA MET A 1 5.40 -14.65 3.27
C MET A 1 4.62 -15.96 3.23
N ASN A 2 4.27 -16.52 4.38
CA ASN A 2 3.40 -17.70 4.50
C ASN A 2 2.00 -17.21 4.91
N VAL A 3 0.99 -17.58 4.13
CA VAL A 3 -0.41 -17.18 4.36
C VAL A 3 -1.23 -18.44 4.51
N LYS A 4 -2.02 -18.53 5.57
CA LYS A 4 -2.93 -19.65 5.83
C LYS A 4 -4.34 -19.11 6.07
N VAL A 5 -5.33 -19.67 5.38
CA VAL A 5 -6.73 -19.38 5.65
C VAL A 5 -7.12 -19.99 7.01
N SER A 6 -7.63 -19.15 7.89
CA SER A 6 -8.09 -19.52 9.24
C SER A 6 -9.59 -19.82 9.22
N SER A 7 -10.39 -18.95 8.60
CA SER A 7 -11.82 -19.14 8.38
C SER A 7 -12.27 -18.43 7.09
N ILE A 8 -13.38 -18.90 6.55
CA ILE A 8 -14.15 -18.22 5.50
C ILE A 8 -15.59 -18.20 6.00
N ASP A 9 -16.10 -17.01 6.28
CA ASP A 9 -17.44 -16.79 6.80
C ASP A 9 -18.32 -16.18 5.71
N LYS A 10 -19.62 -16.53 5.75
CA LYS A 10 -20.65 -16.00 4.83
C LYS A 10 -20.46 -16.35 3.35
N LEU A 11 -19.74 -17.44 3.05
CA LEU A 11 -19.50 -17.88 1.67
C LEU A 11 -20.77 -18.13 0.85
N ALA A 12 -21.83 -18.60 1.48
CA ALA A 12 -23.11 -18.92 0.83
C ALA A 12 -24.17 -17.80 0.96
N ASP A 13 -23.86 -16.71 1.67
CA ASP A 13 -24.79 -15.61 1.92
C ASP A 13 -24.43 -14.42 1.03
N TYR A 14 -25.12 -14.31 -0.09
CA TYR A 14 -24.86 -13.29 -1.12
C TYR A 14 -25.30 -11.87 -0.70
N GLU A 15 -26.04 -11.73 0.40
CA GLU A 15 -26.49 -10.44 0.93
C GLU A 15 -25.54 -9.85 1.98
N GLN A 16 -24.48 -10.59 2.33
CA GLN A 16 -23.49 -10.19 3.32
C GLN A 16 -22.09 -10.17 2.72
N PRO A 17 -21.20 -9.29 3.21
CA PRO A 17 -19.82 -9.30 2.76
C PRO A 17 -19.15 -10.61 3.17
N LEU A 18 -18.49 -11.25 2.19
CA LEU A 18 -17.59 -12.38 2.43
C LEU A 18 -16.49 -11.94 3.40
N GLN A 19 -16.27 -12.72 4.46
CA GLN A 19 -15.19 -12.48 5.39
C GLN A 19 -14.20 -13.64 5.33
N VAL A 20 -12.91 -13.31 5.25
CA VAL A 20 -11.82 -14.28 5.20
C VAL A 20 -10.78 -13.89 6.24
N ASP A 21 -10.58 -14.73 7.24
CA ASP A 21 -9.53 -14.51 8.22
C ASP A 21 -8.27 -15.27 7.80
N LEU A 22 -7.14 -14.54 7.74
CA LEU A 22 -5.86 -15.07 7.28
C LEU A 22 -4.82 -14.98 8.40
N ALA A 23 -4.12 -16.08 8.64
CA ALA A 23 -2.91 -16.09 9.44
C ALA A 23 -1.71 -15.86 8.52
N VAL A 24 -1.01 -14.75 8.72
CA VAL A 24 0.15 -14.34 7.92
C VAL A 24 1.42 -14.41 8.76
N LYS A 25 2.43 -15.12 8.29
CA LYS A 25 3.77 -15.19 8.91
C LYS A 25 4.84 -14.86 7.88
N GLY A 26 5.70 -13.91 8.19
CA GLY A 26 6.83 -13.56 7.34
C GLY A 26 7.60 -12.37 7.86
N GLU A 27 8.66 -12.01 7.13
CA GLU A 27 9.36 -10.76 7.35
C GLU A 27 8.49 -9.62 6.82
N MET A 28 8.09 -8.71 7.72
CA MET A 28 7.27 -7.52 7.41
C MET A 28 8.11 -6.25 7.23
N ALA A 29 9.41 -6.36 7.53
CA ALA A 29 10.32 -5.23 7.54
C ALA A 29 11.75 -5.70 7.27
N SER A 30 12.55 -4.85 6.64
CA SER A 30 13.98 -5.09 6.42
C SER A 30 14.82 -4.02 7.12
N PHE A 31 16.00 -4.42 7.61
CA PHE A 31 16.95 -3.49 8.21
C PHE A 31 17.95 -3.01 7.16
N THR A 32 18.14 -1.69 7.08
CA THR A 32 19.20 -1.04 6.30
C THR A 32 19.98 -0.09 7.20
N GLY A 33 21.07 -0.58 7.79
CA GLY A 33 21.84 0.16 8.78
C GLY A 33 21.01 0.46 10.04
N LYS A 34 20.72 1.75 10.29
CA LYS A 34 19.88 2.20 11.42
C LYS A 34 18.39 2.35 11.08
N ARG A 35 18.00 1.99 9.85
CA ARG A 35 16.63 2.13 9.34
C ARG A 35 15.93 0.80 9.31
N LEU A 36 14.67 0.80 9.71
CA LEU A 36 13.72 -0.29 9.52
C LEU A 36 12.75 0.13 8.40
N ILE A 37 12.76 -0.59 7.29
CA ILE A 37 11.98 -0.29 6.09
C ILE A 37 10.79 -1.25 6.04
N ILE A 38 9.59 -0.70 5.93
CA ILE A 38 8.32 -1.42 5.91
C ILE A 38 7.57 -1.02 4.64
N PRO A 39 7.05 -1.97 3.86
CA PRO A 39 6.19 -1.64 2.71
C PRO A 39 4.99 -0.79 3.14
N GLY A 40 4.67 0.26 2.37
CA GLY A 40 3.51 1.11 2.63
C GLY A 40 2.20 0.39 2.34
N ASP A 41 2.15 -0.32 1.22
CA ASP A 41 1.06 -1.23 0.87
C ASP A 41 1.58 -2.67 0.84
N ILE A 42 1.07 -3.52 1.74
CA ILE A 42 1.48 -4.92 1.85
C ILE A 42 0.80 -5.83 0.82
N PHE A 43 -0.25 -5.35 0.15
CA PHE A 43 -1.01 -6.13 -0.83
C PHE A 43 -0.38 -6.06 -2.22
N GLU A 44 0.20 -4.91 -2.57
CA GLU A 44 0.75 -4.62 -3.91
C GLU A 44 2.30 -4.57 -3.93
N VAL A 45 2.94 -4.70 -2.77
CA VAL A 45 4.41 -4.72 -2.70
C VAL A 45 4.98 -5.89 -3.52
N ASN A 46 5.97 -5.59 -4.35
CA ASN A 46 6.59 -6.53 -5.30
C ASN A 46 5.62 -7.13 -6.34
N ALA A 47 4.45 -6.52 -6.56
CA ALA A 47 3.58 -6.88 -7.67
C ALA A 47 4.36 -6.77 -9.00
N LYS A 48 4.07 -7.69 -9.92
CA LYS A 48 4.65 -7.63 -11.26
C LYS A 48 3.91 -6.57 -12.08
N PRO A 49 4.61 -5.86 -12.99
CA PRO A 49 3.94 -4.89 -13.85
C PRO A 49 2.79 -5.53 -14.64
N SER A 50 1.62 -4.90 -14.60
CA SER A 50 0.41 -5.36 -15.30
C SER A 50 0.58 -5.27 -16.82
N PHE A 51 1.32 -4.24 -17.28
CA PHE A 51 1.54 -3.95 -18.70
C PHE A 51 3.04 -3.81 -19.04
N PRO A 52 3.81 -4.92 -19.03
CA PRO A 52 5.27 -4.87 -19.21
C PRO A 52 5.70 -4.48 -20.63
N HIS A 53 4.89 -4.79 -21.64
CA HIS A 53 5.21 -4.50 -23.04
C HIS A 53 4.95 -3.03 -23.39
N MET A 54 5.76 -2.45 -24.28
CA MET A 54 5.58 -1.05 -24.71
C MET A 54 4.45 -0.85 -25.72
N LYS A 55 4.08 -1.90 -26.46
CA LYS A 55 3.08 -1.84 -27.54
C LYS A 55 2.09 -2.98 -27.39
N ARG A 56 0.89 -2.78 -27.95
CA ARG A 56 -0.15 -3.78 -28.01
C ARG A 56 -0.99 -3.58 -29.27
N ASP A 57 -1.18 -4.64 -30.04
CA ASP A 57 -1.94 -4.60 -31.30
C ASP A 57 -3.43 -4.99 -31.13
N ILE A 58 -3.77 -5.58 -29.97
CA ILE A 58 -5.14 -5.95 -29.59
C ILE A 58 -5.63 -5.14 -28.40
N PRO A 59 -6.94 -4.90 -28.26
CA PRO A 59 -7.51 -4.23 -27.10
C PRO A 59 -7.14 -4.90 -25.76
N VAL A 60 -7.22 -4.12 -24.69
CA VAL A 60 -7.22 -4.62 -23.31
C VAL A 60 -8.68 -4.66 -22.83
N TYR A 61 -9.05 -5.76 -22.19
CA TYR A 61 -10.37 -5.94 -21.60
C TYR A 61 -10.24 -6.34 -20.12
N PHE A 62 -11.03 -5.71 -19.26
CA PHE A 62 -11.20 -6.03 -17.85
C PHE A 62 -12.56 -6.69 -17.65
N GLU A 63 -12.66 -7.60 -16.69
CA GLU A 63 -13.88 -8.40 -16.52
C GLU A 63 -15.06 -7.56 -16.00
N TYR A 64 -14.81 -6.66 -15.05
CA TYR A 64 -15.82 -5.80 -14.45
C TYR A 64 -15.20 -4.48 -13.92
N PRO A 65 -15.99 -3.41 -13.80
CA PRO A 65 -15.58 -2.22 -13.07
C PRO A 65 -15.50 -2.52 -11.58
N PHE A 66 -14.52 -1.93 -10.88
CA PHE A 66 -14.31 -2.19 -9.45
C PHE A 66 -13.76 -0.96 -8.72
N LEU A 67 -13.84 -1.04 -7.39
CA LEU A 67 -13.21 -0.13 -6.45
C LEU A 67 -12.49 -0.97 -5.39
N ASN A 68 -11.18 -0.81 -5.30
CA ASN A 68 -10.35 -1.36 -4.25
C ASN A 68 -9.99 -0.24 -3.27
N GLN A 69 -10.20 -0.50 -1.97
CA GLN A 69 -9.87 0.43 -0.90
C GLN A 69 -9.09 -0.31 0.18
N ASP A 70 -7.82 0.04 0.31
CA ASP A 70 -6.90 -0.58 1.23
C ASP A 70 -6.53 0.40 2.34
N ALA A 71 -6.48 -0.09 3.57
CA ALA A 71 -6.06 0.68 4.74
C ALA A 71 -5.10 -0.15 5.58
N VAL A 72 -3.80 0.13 5.44
CA VAL A 72 -2.73 -0.57 6.15
C VAL A 72 -2.28 0.28 7.31
N ARG A 73 -2.48 -0.21 8.54
CA ARG A 73 -1.95 0.42 9.75
C ARG A 73 -0.83 -0.42 10.34
N VAL A 74 0.33 0.21 10.48
CA VAL A 74 1.49 -0.37 11.15
C VAL A 74 1.67 0.31 12.50
N SER A 75 1.57 -0.47 13.58
CA SER A 75 1.84 0.00 14.95
C SER A 75 3.24 -0.46 15.38
N PHE A 76 3.97 0.43 16.05
CA PHE A 76 5.34 0.16 16.51
C PHE A 76 5.55 0.69 17.93
N PRO A 77 6.51 0.11 18.69
CA PRO A 77 6.81 0.55 20.05
C PRO A 77 7.38 1.97 20.06
N ALA A 78 7.28 2.65 21.21
CA ALA A 78 7.81 4.00 21.42
C ALA A 78 9.35 4.11 21.30
N SER A 79 10.06 2.98 21.24
CA SER A 79 11.50 2.93 20.93
C SER A 79 11.80 3.22 19.46
N LEU A 80 10.78 3.29 18.59
CA LEU A 80 10.88 3.65 17.19
C LEU A 80 10.14 4.96 16.91
N LYS A 81 10.59 5.69 15.89
CA LYS A 81 9.91 6.86 15.34
C LYS A 81 9.96 6.84 13.82
N VAL A 82 9.00 7.52 13.21
CA VAL A 82 8.94 7.70 11.76
C VAL A 82 10.08 8.62 11.31
N GLU A 83 10.86 8.17 10.33
CA GLU A 83 11.80 9.00 9.58
C GLU A 83 11.14 9.51 8.30
N SER A 84 10.46 8.64 7.55
CA SER A 84 9.71 9.00 6.35
C SER A 84 8.52 8.08 6.10
N ILE A 85 7.58 8.58 5.32
CA ILE A 85 6.40 7.85 4.83
C ILE A 85 6.32 8.01 3.30
N PRO A 86 5.59 7.12 2.60
CA PRO A 86 5.32 7.29 1.18
C PRO A 86 4.67 8.66 0.91
N PRO A 87 5.04 9.34 -0.18
CA PRO A 87 4.36 10.57 -0.58
C PRO A 87 2.91 10.29 -0.95
N ALA A 88 2.05 11.29 -0.76
CA ALA A 88 0.70 11.22 -1.31
C ALA A 88 0.73 11.51 -2.81
N ASP A 89 -0.06 10.77 -3.59
CA ASP A 89 -0.29 11.05 -5.01
C ASP A 89 -1.77 10.83 -5.36
N LYS A 90 -2.22 11.53 -6.40
CA LYS A 90 -3.56 11.41 -6.98
C LYS A 90 -3.42 11.35 -8.49
N LEU A 91 -3.80 10.21 -9.06
CA LEU A 91 -3.66 9.90 -10.47
C LEU A 91 -5.05 9.71 -11.09
N PRO A 92 -5.61 10.74 -11.74
CA PRO A 92 -6.76 10.53 -12.61
C PRO A 92 -6.30 9.92 -13.93
N PHE A 93 -7.09 8.99 -14.46
CA PHE A 93 -6.97 8.55 -15.85
C PHE A 93 -8.28 8.83 -16.58
N GLN A 94 -8.39 10.07 -17.07
CA GLN A 94 -9.60 10.61 -17.67
C GLN A 94 -10.83 10.29 -16.79
N ASN A 95 -11.90 9.76 -17.39
CA ASN A 95 -13.07 9.24 -16.68
C ASN A 95 -13.06 7.71 -16.58
N PHE A 96 -11.92 7.07 -16.85
CA PHE A 96 -11.80 5.61 -16.95
C PHE A 96 -11.36 4.97 -15.65
N ALA A 97 -10.43 5.62 -14.94
CA ALA A 97 -9.91 5.14 -13.68
C ALA A 97 -9.43 6.30 -12.81
N ALA A 98 -9.31 6.06 -11.51
CA ALA A 98 -8.68 6.97 -10.58
C ALA A 98 -7.92 6.17 -9.51
N TYR A 99 -6.75 6.68 -9.13
CA TYR A 99 -5.95 6.16 -8.05
C TYR A 99 -5.57 7.28 -7.09
N ASP A 100 -5.55 6.99 -5.80
CA ASP A 100 -4.90 7.83 -4.80
C ASP A 100 -4.23 6.99 -3.71
N ILE A 101 -3.10 7.50 -3.24
CA ILE A 101 -2.40 6.98 -2.09
C ILE A 101 -2.10 8.12 -1.12
N SER A 102 -2.20 7.84 0.17
CA SER A 102 -1.86 8.78 1.23
C SER A 102 -1.33 8.07 2.46
N ALA A 103 -0.46 8.73 3.20
CA ALA A 103 0.07 8.22 4.46
C ALA A 103 -0.07 9.27 5.56
N THR A 104 -0.43 8.82 6.76
CA THR A 104 -0.54 9.64 7.97
C THR A 104 0.21 8.94 9.10
N SER A 105 0.87 9.71 9.96
CA SER A 105 1.65 9.18 11.08
C SER A 105 1.19 9.73 12.42
N THR A 106 1.37 8.91 13.45
CA THR A 106 1.30 9.27 14.86
C THR A 106 2.65 8.89 15.50
N PRO A 107 2.89 9.18 16.79
CA PRO A 107 4.13 8.78 17.46
C PRO A 107 4.38 7.26 17.46
N THR A 108 3.34 6.43 17.35
CA THR A 108 3.44 4.97 17.49
C THR A 108 2.75 4.20 16.35
N SER A 109 2.31 4.89 15.29
CA SER A 109 1.74 4.21 14.13
C SER A 109 1.88 5.01 12.84
N VAL A 110 1.82 4.31 11.72
CA VAL A 110 1.59 4.89 10.39
C VAL A 110 0.37 4.20 9.78
N THR A 111 -0.50 4.98 9.15
CA THR A 111 -1.62 4.46 8.35
C THR A 111 -1.45 4.91 6.92
N VAL A 112 -1.30 3.96 6.00
CA VAL A 112 -1.32 4.15 4.55
C VAL A 112 -2.72 3.78 4.05
N ARG A 113 -3.26 4.62 3.18
CA ARG A 113 -4.52 4.39 2.48
C ARG A 113 -4.28 4.43 0.99
N ARG A 114 -4.81 3.44 0.29
CA ARG A 114 -4.79 3.33 -1.16
C ARG A 114 -6.23 3.18 -1.64
N ASN A 115 -6.63 3.96 -2.64
CA ASN A 115 -7.87 3.74 -3.35
C ASN A 115 -7.55 3.59 -4.83
N TYR A 116 -8.17 2.61 -5.47
CA TYR A 116 -8.09 2.42 -6.90
C TYR A 116 -9.47 2.08 -7.45
N SER A 117 -9.95 2.88 -8.40
CA SER A 117 -11.20 2.62 -9.12
C SER A 117 -10.96 2.47 -10.61
N LEU A 118 -11.66 1.52 -11.21
CA LEU A 118 -11.71 1.30 -12.65
C LEU A 118 -13.18 1.27 -13.08
N GLY A 119 -13.59 2.23 -13.90
CA GLY A 119 -14.95 2.34 -14.44
C GLY A 119 -15.08 1.86 -15.89
N ALA A 120 -14.02 2.00 -16.70
CA ALA A 120 -14.00 1.52 -18.08
C ALA A 120 -13.32 0.16 -18.17
N ILE A 121 -13.95 -0.76 -18.90
CA ILE A 121 -13.48 -2.15 -19.03
C ILE A 121 -12.82 -2.46 -20.37
N GLY A 122 -12.82 -1.54 -21.34
CA GLY A 122 -12.25 -1.74 -22.66
C GLY A 122 -11.35 -0.60 -23.08
N PHE A 123 -10.13 -0.92 -23.51
CA PHE A 123 -9.14 0.04 -24.00
C PHE A 123 -8.59 -0.42 -25.35
N LEU A 124 -8.74 0.42 -26.38
CA LEU A 124 -8.26 0.16 -27.74
C LEU A 124 -6.74 0.29 -27.82
N PRO A 125 -6.09 -0.28 -28.86
CA PRO A 125 -4.63 -0.14 -29.07
C PRO A 125 -4.11 1.30 -28.99
N LYS A 126 -4.90 2.29 -29.46
CA LYS A 126 -4.56 3.71 -29.39
C LYS A 126 -4.51 4.29 -27.97
N GLU A 127 -5.24 3.70 -27.02
CA GLU A 127 -5.31 4.11 -25.61
C GLU A 127 -4.27 3.40 -24.74
N TYR A 128 -3.62 2.37 -25.30
CA TYR A 128 -2.71 1.50 -24.54
C TYR A 128 -1.54 2.26 -23.91
N SER A 129 -0.98 3.25 -24.60
CA SER A 129 0.15 4.02 -24.07
C SER A 129 -0.22 4.80 -22.80
N GLU A 130 -1.43 5.37 -22.75
CA GLU A 130 -1.92 6.10 -21.58
C GLU A 130 -2.28 5.13 -20.44
N LEU A 131 -2.98 4.03 -20.76
CA LEU A 131 -3.29 2.96 -19.80
C LEU A 131 -2.02 2.43 -19.14
N ARG A 132 -1.00 2.09 -19.94
CA ARG A 132 0.29 1.61 -19.44
C ARG A 132 0.97 2.65 -18.55
N SER A 133 0.94 3.93 -18.94
CA SER A 133 1.56 5.00 -18.16
C SER A 133 0.86 5.19 -16.81
N PHE A 134 -0.47 5.12 -16.77
CA PHE A 134 -1.25 5.14 -15.54
C PHE A 134 -0.85 3.99 -14.60
N TYR A 135 -0.88 2.74 -15.10
CA TYR A 135 -0.50 1.57 -14.32
C TYR A 135 0.96 1.62 -13.87
N THR A 136 1.89 2.04 -14.73
CA THR A 136 3.30 2.16 -14.36
C THR A 136 3.49 3.12 -13.19
N LYS A 137 2.77 4.25 -13.20
CA LYS A 137 2.88 5.25 -12.13
C LYS A 137 2.23 4.75 -10.84
N MET A 138 1.02 4.20 -10.93
CA MET A 138 0.32 3.56 -9.80
C MET A 138 1.19 2.47 -9.14
N GLU A 139 1.70 1.53 -9.93
CA GLU A 139 2.53 0.42 -9.46
C GLU A 139 3.85 0.90 -8.85
N THR A 140 4.38 2.06 -9.29
CA THR A 140 5.56 2.70 -8.70
C THR A 140 5.24 3.27 -7.32
N ASP A 141 4.11 3.96 -7.19
CA ASP A 141 3.66 4.53 -5.92
C ASP A 141 3.35 3.42 -4.90
N ASP A 142 2.80 2.29 -5.35
CA ASP A 142 2.54 1.09 -4.55
C ASP A 142 3.82 0.48 -3.93
N GLN A 143 5.01 0.76 -4.50
CA GLN A 143 6.30 0.35 -3.90
C GLN A 143 6.82 1.31 -2.82
N GLY A 144 6.04 2.36 -2.49
CA GLY A 144 6.37 3.31 -1.43
C GLY A 144 6.63 2.62 -0.10
N SER A 145 7.60 3.11 0.66
CA SER A 145 8.01 2.53 1.94
C SER A 145 7.84 3.49 3.11
N VAL A 146 7.46 2.95 4.27
CA VAL A 146 7.55 3.58 5.57
C VAL A 146 8.94 3.28 6.15
N VAL A 147 9.64 4.31 6.60
CA VAL A 147 10.97 4.18 7.20
C VAL A 147 10.90 4.59 8.66
N LEU A 148 11.31 3.68 9.55
CA LEU A 148 11.41 3.91 10.98
C LEU A 148 12.88 3.92 11.40
N ILE A 149 13.19 4.71 12.43
CA ILE A 149 14.50 4.75 13.10
C ILE A 149 14.30 4.69 14.60
N SER A 150 15.36 4.42 15.35
CA SER A 150 15.31 4.49 16.81
C SER A 150 14.90 5.88 17.29
N ALA A 151 13.96 5.93 18.23
CA ALA A 151 13.64 7.14 18.95
C ALA A 151 14.80 7.51 19.90
N PRO A 152 15.10 8.79 20.11
CA PRO A 152 16.04 9.20 21.15
C PRO A 152 15.52 8.71 22.51
N ASN A 153 16.37 8.03 23.28
CA ASN A 153 16.08 7.83 24.70
C ASN A 153 16.08 9.21 25.35
N LEU A 154 14.93 9.65 25.85
CA LEU A 154 14.87 10.73 26.85
C LEU A 154 15.50 10.16 28.13
N ALA A 155 16.82 10.17 28.21
CA ALA A 155 17.51 9.96 29.47
C ALA A 155 17.01 11.05 30.43
N ALA A 156 16.46 10.64 31.57
CA ALA A 156 16.09 11.54 32.64
C ALA A 156 17.34 12.35 33.00
N ASN A 157 17.31 13.65 32.71
CA ASN A 157 18.32 14.58 33.17
C ASN A 157 18.28 14.52 34.70
N PRO A 158 19.36 14.13 35.41
CA PRO A 158 19.38 14.32 36.85
C PRO A 158 19.36 15.84 37.06
N ALA A 159 18.22 16.34 37.51
CA ALA A 159 18.09 17.73 37.90
C ALA A 159 19.22 18.05 38.87
N THR A 160 19.99 19.07 38.52
CA THR A 160 20.95 19.77 39.36
C THR A 160 20.33 19.97 40.75
N ALA A 161 20.81 19.23 41.75
CA ALA A 161 20.54 19.55 43.14
C ALA A 161 21.28 20.86 43.44
N ALA A 162 20.54 21.97 43.34
CA ALA A 162 20.93 23.24 43.90
C ALA A 162 20.34 23.33 45.32
N ASN A 163 21.24 23.70 46.23
CA ASN A 163 21.09 24.09 47.65
C ASN A 163 21.16 22.95 48.68
#